data_AF-A0A250WTS1-F1
#
_entry.id   AF-A0A250WTS1-F1
#
_cell.length_a   1.000
_cell.length_b   1.000
_cell.length_c   1.000
_cell.angle_alpha   90.00
_cell.angle_beta   90.00
_cell.angle_gamma   90.00
#
_symmetry.space_group_name_H-M   'P 1'
#
loop_
_entity.id
_entity.type
_entity.pdbx_description
1 polymer ?
#
loop_
_entity_poly.entity_id
_entity_poly.type
_entity_poly.pdbx_seq_one_letter_code
_entity_poly.pdbx_strand_id
1 'polypeptide(L)'
;MVYAVDISPIPLAHAQYNAELAGVSSHIRFALGSWDVPLRAAGLQGQLGGLLSNPPYIPRAQMSCLQQEVQSHEPRLALDGGDGPGLDALQVICKAAVDLLAQGGLIALEVCSANEPNDVSSMGGPGQNFNQSW
;
A
#
# COMPACT_ATOMS: atom_id res chain seq x y z
N MET A 1 4.38 4.09 16.83
CA MET A 1 5.26 4.70 15.81
C MET A 1 4.75 4.25 14.46
N VAL A 2 4.62 5.16 13.49
CA VAL A 2 4.22 4.85 12.11
C VAL A 2 5.43 4.95 11.20
N TYR A 3 5.55 4.02 10.25
CA TYR A 3 6.55 4.08 9.19
C TYR A 3 5.82 4.24 7.85
N ALA A 4 6.03 5.37 7.18
CA ALA A 4 5.41 5.70 5.90
C ALA A 4 6.47 5.60 4.80
N VAL A 5 6.20 4.78 3.79
CA VAL A 5 7.08 4.58 2.64
C VAL A 5 6.35 5.00 1.38
N ASP A 6 7.03 5.77 0.53
CA ASP A 6 6.57 6.07 -0.82
C ASP A 6 7.76 6.02 -1.76
N ILE A 7 7.55 5.58 -3.00
CA ILE A 7 8.58 5.55 -4.04
C ILE A 7 8.81 6.94 -4.63
N SER A 8 7.83 7.83 -4.51
CA SER A 8 7.88 9.19 -5.04
C SER A 8 8.22 10.20 -3.94
N PRO A 9 9.18 11.11 -4.19
CA PRO A 9 9.53 12.13 -3.21
C PRO A 9 8.43 13.19 -3.04
N ILE A 10 7.52 13.34 -4.03
CA ILE A 10 6.48 14.38 -4.01
C ILE A 10 5.38 14.06 -2.98
N PRO A 11 4.68 12.91 -3.02
CA PRO A 11 3.72 12.53 -1.98
C PRO A 11 4.37 12.44 -0.60
N LEU A 12 5.62 11.97 -0.52
CA LEU A 12 6.34 11.90 0.75
C LEU A 12 6.52 13.28 1.39
N ALA A 13 6.88 14.30 0.60
CA ALA A 13 6.99 15.68 1.07
C ALA A 13 5.64 16.25 1.52
N HIS A 14 4.56 15.96 0.80
CA HIS A 14 3.21 16.36 1.22
C HIS A 14 2.80 15.67 2.53
N ALA A 15 3.10 14.38 2.68
CA ALA A 15 2.79 13.63 3.91
C ALA A 15 3.60 14.16 5.12
N GLN A 16 4.85 14.55 4.91
CA GLN A 16 5.68 15.21 5.92
C GLN A 16 5.07 16.54 6.35
N TYR A 17 4.71 17.40 5.38
CA TYR A 17 4.06 18.68 5.66
C TYR A 17 2.73 18.50 6.41
N ASN A 18 1.91 17.53 6.01
CA ASN A 18 0.65 17.24 6.70
C ASN A 18 0.88 16.75 8.14
N ALA A 19 1.92 15.95 8.37
CA ALA A 19 2.28 15.51 9.73
C ALA A 19 2.73 16.68 10.62
N GLU A 20 3.43 17.66 10.05
CA GLU A 20 3.81 18.89 10.75
C GLU A 20 2.58 19.72 11.11
N LEU A 21 1.69 19.96 10.15
CA LEU A 21 0.44 20.68 10.39
C LEU A 21 -0.44 20.01 11.45
N ALA A 22 -0.48 18.68 11.47
CA ALA A 22 -1.23 17.91 12.45
C ALA A 22 -0.51 17.76 13.82
N GLY A 23 0.74 18.22 13.94
CA GLY A 23 1.52 18.13 15.18
C GLY A 23 1.96 16.71 15.54
N VAL A 24 2.05 15.79 14.57
CA VAL A 24 2.34 14.37 14.78
C VAL A 24 3.69 13.91 14.21
N SER A 25 4.53 14.83 13.72
CA SER A 25 5.83 14.50 13.09
C SER A 25 6.75 13.65 13.97
N SER A 26 6.66 13.74 15.29
CA SER A 26 7.44 12.91 16.22
C SER A 26 7.05 11.43 16.20
N HIS A 27 5.82 11.11 15.77
CA HIS A 27 5.21 9.78 15.78
C HIS A 27 5.25 9.05 14.44
N ILE A 28 5.81 9.68 13.40
CA ILE A 28 5.92 9.12 12.05
C ILE A 28 7.39 9.15 11.60
N ARG A 29 7.81 8.14 10.85
CA ARG A 29 9.09 8.08 10.14
C ARG A 29 8.78 7.88 8.65
N PHE A 30 9.36 8.74 7.82
CA PHE A 30 9.17 8.73 6.38
C PHE A 30 10.41 8.13 5.70
N ALA A 31 10.21 7.28 4.71
CA ALA A 31 11.30 6.73 3.92
C ALA A 31 10.95 6.73 2.42
N LEU A 32 11.88 7.23 1.61
CA LEU A 32 11.79 7.14 0.16
C LEU A 32 12.26 5.75 -0.27
N GLY A 33 11.41 5.01 -0.99
CA GLY A 33 11.79 3.70 -1.51
C GLY A 33 10.60 2.89 -2.00
N SER A 34 10.90 1.73 -2.55
CA SER A 34 9.88 0.82 -3.08
C SER A 34 9.45 -0.18 -2.02
N TRP A 35 8.15 -0.25 -1.77
CA TRP A 35 7.50 -1.27 -0.94
C TRP A 35 8.15 -1.43 0.44
N ASP A 36 8.56 -2.65 0.79
CA ASP A 36 9.10 -3.04 2.09
C ASP A 36 10.61 -2.86 2.22
N VAL A 37 11.31 -2.48 1.14
CA VAL A 37 12.78 -2.36 1.14
C VAL A 37 13.27 -1.43 2.26
N PRO A 38 12.71 -0.22 2.47
CA PRO A 38 13.16 0.65 3.55
C PRO A 38 12.81 0.12 4.94
N LEU A 39 11.70 -0.62 5.07
CA LEU A 39 11.26 -1.19 6.34
C LEU A 39 12.20 -2.32 6.80
N ARG A 40 12.63 -3.17 5.87
CA ARG A 40 13.65 -4.20 6.14
C ARG A 40 15.00 -3.59 6.46
N ALA A 41 15.40 -2.55 5.75
CA ALA A 41 16.65 -1.84 6.02
C ALA A 41 16.65 -1.17 7.40
N ALA A 42 15.48 -0.75 7.89
CA ALA A 42 15.28 -0.24 9.24
C ALA A 42 15.19 -1.35 10.32
N GLY A 43 15.30 -2.62 9.93
CA GLY A 43 15.30 -3.76 10.84
C GLY A 43 13.93 -4.07 11.45
N LEU A 44 12.82 -3.81 10.74
CA LEU A 44 11.44 -3.95 11.25
C LEU A 44 10.81 -5.33 11.02
N GLN A 45 11.59 -6.32 10.61
CA GLN A 45 11.11 -7.69 10.40
C GLN A 45 10.48 -8.25 11.70
N GLY A 46 9.28 -8.82 11.58
CA GLY A 46 8.51 -9.39 12.69
C GLY A 46 8.09 -8.42 13.79
N GLN A 47 8.13 -7.11 13.54
CA GLN A 47 7.91 -6.07 14.57
C GLN A 47 6.68 -5.20 14.32
N LEU A 48 6.08 -5.25 13.12
CA LEU A 48 4.94 -4.41 12.81
C LEU A 48 3.66 -4.99 13.42
N GLY A 49 2.99 -4.20 14.26
CA GLY A 49 1.65 -4.54 14.74
C GLY A 49 0.57 -4.41 13.66
N GLY A 50 0.86 -3.67 12.58
CA GLY A 50 -0.05 -3.54 11.46
C GLY A 50 0.63 -3.03 10.19
N LEU A 51 0.06 -3.42 9.04
CA LEU A 51 0.44 -2.95 7.70
C LEU A 51 -0.82 -2.43 7.01
N LEU A 52 -0.77 -1.17 6.57
CA LEU A 52 -1.86 -0.52 5.84
C LEU A 52 -1.35 -0.03 4.49
N SER A 53 -2.14 -0.23 3.44
CA SER A 53 -1.81 0.30 2.11
C SER A 53 -3.07 0.59 1.30
N ASN A 54 -3.06 1.71 0.58
CA ASN A 54 -3.91 1.94 -0.59
C ASN A 54 -3.00 1.83 -1.83
N PRO A 55 -2.80 0.62 -2.38
CA PRO A 55 -1.88 0.39 -3.49
C PRO A 55 -2.48 0.78 -4.85
N PRO A 56 -1.65 0.96 -5.89
CA PRO A 56 -2.15 1.08 -7.26
C PRO A 56 -2.93 -0.19 -7.66
N TYR A 57 -4.19 -0.01 -8.06
CA TYR A 57 -5.14 -1.11 -8.28
C TYR A 57 -5.79 -1.11 -9.68
N ILE A 58 -5.41 -0.21 -10.59
CA ILE A 58 -6.06 -0.11 -11.90
C ILE A 58 -5.29 -0.96 -12.91
N PRO A 59 -5.88 -2.02 -13.48
CA PRO A 59 -5.25 -2.81 -14.52
C PRO A 59 -4.78 -1.92 -15.67
N ARG A 60 -3.58 -2.15 -16.20
CA ARG A 60 -3.01 -1.32 -17.28
C ARG A 60 -3.93 -1.25 -18.50
N ALA A 61 -4.65 -2.32 -18.79
CA ALA A 61 -5.65 -2.41 -19.88
C ALA A 61 -6.87 -1.50 -19.67
N GLN A 62 -7.19 -1.14 -18.43
CA GLN A 62 -8.31 -0.26 -18.08
C GLN A 62 -7.90 1.21 -17.93
N MET A 63 -6.58 1.49 -17.88
CA MET A 63 -6.08 2.86 -17.77
C MET A 63 -6.54 3.77 -18.92
N SER A 64 -6.76 3.23 -20.12
CA SER A 64 -7.27 3.98 -21.28
C SER A 64 -8.76 4.32 -21.21
N CYS A 65 -9.51 3.65 -20.33
CA CYS A 65 -10.95 3.85 -20.14
C CYS A 65 -11.28 4.70 -18.91
N LEU A 66 -10.26 5.18 -18.19
CA LEU A 66 -10.47 6.02 -17.01
C LEU A 66 -11.17 7.32 -17.39
N GLN A 67 -12.11 7.74 -16.54
CA GLN A 67 -12.78 9.02 -16.69
C GLN A 67 -11.73 10.15 -16.76
N GLN A 68 -12.04 11.17 -17.57
CA GLN A 68 -11.09 12.22 -17.92
C GLN A 68 -10.55 12.96 -16.69
N GLU A 69 -11.34 13.07 -15.61
CA GLU A 69 -10.89 13.60 -14.32
C GLU A 69 -9.81 12.75 -13.64
N VAL A 70 -9.91 11.42 -13.64
CA VAL A 70 -8.90 10.54 -13.01
C VAL A 70 -7.57 10.61 -13.77
N GLN A 71 -7.62 10.65 -15.10
CA GLN A 71 -6.41 10.78 -15.94
C GLN A 71 -5.70 12.13 -15.78
N SER A 72 -6.43 13.18 -15.38
CA SER A 72 -5.91 14.55 -15.30
C SER A 72 -5.46 14.96 -13.90
N HIS A 73 -5.93 14.27 -12.85
CA HIS A 73 -5.63 14.61 -11.46
C HIS A 73 -4.66 13.66 -10.76
N GLU A 74 -4.55 12.39 -11.18
CA GLU A 74 -3.71 11.41 -10.48
C GLU A 74 -2.45 10.97 -11.25
N PRO A 75 -1.29 10.82 -10.57
CA PRO A 75 -0.07 10.33 -11.21
C PRO A 75 -0.24 8.90 -11.72
N ARG A 76 0.17 8.63 -12.96
CA ARG A 76 0.08 7.30 -13.60
C ARG A 76 0.65 6.15 -12.77
N LEU A 77 1.69 6.42 -11.98
CA LEU A 77 2.34 5.46 -11.08
C LEU A 77 1.44 5.05 -9.88
N ALA A 78 0.55 5.93 -9.44
CA ALA A 78 -0.41 5.65 -8.36
C ALA A 78 -1.59 4.81 -8.85
N LEU A 79 -1.76 4.68 -10.17
CA LEU A 79 -2.89 3.99 -10.79
C LEU A 79 -2.50 2.64 -11.40
N ASP A 80 -1.33 2.53 -12.03
CA ASP A 80 -0.93 1.34 -12.80
C ASP A 80 -0.71 0.11 -11.91
N GLY A 81 -1.71 -0.76 -11.84
CA GLY A 81 -1.71 -2.04 -11.14
C GLY A 81 -1.09 -3.21 -11.94
N GLY A 82 -0.50 -2.95 -13.11
CA GLY A 82 0.21 -3.94 -13.92
C GLY A 82 -0.60 -4.51 -15.10
N ASP A 83 0.04 -5.40 -15.88
CA ASP A 83 -0.51 -5.99 -17.12
C ASP A 83 -1.56 -7.09 -16.89
N GLY A 84 -1.72 -7.52 -15.64
CA GLY A 84 -2.69 -8.52 -15.19
C GLY A 84 -3.95 -7.91 -14.56
N PRO A 85 -4.61 -8.60 -13.63
CA PRO A 85 -5.86 -8.14 -13.00
C PRO A 85 -5.70 -6.93 -12.06
N GLY A 86 -4.57 -6.21 -12.05
CA GLY A 86 -4.33 -5.11 -11.12
C GLY A 86 -3.89 -5.56 -9.71
N LEU A 87 -3.49 -6.82 -9.55
CA LEU A 87 -3.21 -7.44 -8.25
C LEU A 87 -1.70 -7.53 -7.92
N ASP A 88 -0.82 -7.07 -8.81
CA ASP A 88 0.63 -7.23 -8.67
C ASP A 88 1.14 -6.54 -7.39
N ALA A 89 0.61 -5.35 -7.10
CA ALA A 89 0.90 -4.62 -5.87
C ALA A 89 0.42 -5.37 -4.62
N LEU A 90 -0.79 -5.94 -4.65
CA LEU A 90 -1.32 -6.72 -3.52
C LEU A 90 -0.46 -7.94 -3.23
N GLN A 91 0.02 -8.63 -4.27
CA GLN A 91 0.92 -9.77 -4.09
C GLN A 91 2.24 -9.37 -3.43
N VAL A 92 2.83 -8.24 -3.84
CA VAL A 92 4.06 -7.72 -3.22
C VAL A 92 3.81 -7.39 -1.76
N ILE A 93 2.71 -6.70 -1.46
CA ILE A 93 2.38 -6.29 -0.09
C ILE A 93 2.08 -7.50 0.81
N CYS A 94 1.27 -8.47 0.34
CA CYS A 94 0.97 -9.68 1.10
C CYS A 94 2.24 -10.49 1.42
N LYS A 95 3.18 -10.59 0.47
CA LYS A 95 4.49 -11.23 0.73
C LYS A 95 5.31 -10.46 1.76
N ALA A 96 5.37 -9.13 1.65
CA ALA A 96 6.07 -8.30 2.63
C ALA A 96 5.46 -8.43 4.03
N ALA A 97 4.13 -8.53 4.13
CA ALA A 97 3.41 -8.64 5.39
C ALA A 97 3.80 -9.90 6.18
N VAL A 98 4.06 -11.02 5.49
CA VAL A 98 4.53 -12.27 6.13
C VAL A 98 5.83 -12.05 6.90
N ASP A 99 6.74 -11.24 6.36
CA ASP A 99 8.07 -11.02 6.96
C ASP A 99 8.10 -9.86 7.96
N LEU A 100 7.23 -8.86 7.79
CA LEU A 100 7.23 -7.64 8.58
C LEU A 100 6.30 -7.68 9.80
N LEU A 101 5.17 -8.38 9.71
CA LEU A 101 4.19 -8.40 10.80
C LEU A 101 4.68 -9.22 11.99
N ALA A 102 4.46 -8.67 13.18
CA ALA A 102 4.57 -9.41 14.42
C ALA A 102 3.46 -10.47 14.52
N GLN A 103 3.64 -11.45 15.41
CA GLN A 103 2.59 -12.43 15.71
C GLN A 103 1.30 -11.71 16.14
N GLY A 104 0.19 -11.99 15.45
CA GLY A 104 -1.10 -11.33 15.69
C GLY A 104 -1.24 -9.93 15.08
N GLY A 105 -0.28 -9.51 14.26
CA GLY A 105 -0.36 -8.27 13.48
C GLY A 105 -1.47 -8.30 12.42
N LEU A 106 -1.93 -7.12 12.03
CA LEU A 106 -3.05 -6.95 11.10
C LEU A 106 -2.59 -6.40 9.75
N ILE A 107 -3.31 -6.77 8.69
CA ILE A 107 -3.13 -6.17 7.36
C ILE A 107 -4.47 -5.61 6.88
N ALA A 108 -4.45 -4.39 6.36
CA ALA A 108 -5.60 -3.75 5.74
C ALA A 108 -5.17 -3.15 4.40
N LEU A 109 -5.83 -3.56 3.32
CA LEU A 109 -5.54 -3.14 1.96
C LEU A 109 -6.80 -2.59 1.32
N GLU A 110 -6.69 -1.44 0.68
CA GLU A 110 -7.73 -0.95 -0.23
C GLU A 110 -7.69 -1.78 -1.52
N VAL A 111 -8.85 -2.13 -2.06
CA VAL A 111 -8.99 -2.92 -3.28
C VAL A 111 -10.08 -2.31 -4.17
N CYS A 112 -9.90 -2.39 -5.49
CA CYS A 112 -10.90 -1.91 -6.44
C CYS A 112 -12.14 -2.81 -6.44
N SER A 113 -13.34 -2.23 -6.59
CA SER A 113 -14.61 -2.97 -6.68
C SER A 113 -14.70 -3.91 -7.89
N ALA A 114 -13.82 -3.74 -8.89
CA ALA A 114 -13.69 -4.64 -10.02
C ALA A 114 -12.94 -5.94 -9.70
N ASN A 115 -12.28 -6.02 -8.54
CA ASN A 115 -11.61 -7.23 -8.07
C ASN A 115 -12.64 -8.14 -7.41
N GLU A 116 -12.76 -9.38 -7.89
CA GLU A 116 -13.66 -10.36 -7.28
C GLU A 116 -13.16 -10.72 -5.87
N PRO A 117 -14.04 -10.83 -4.86
CA PRO A 117 -13.64 -11.14 -3.47
C PRO A 117 -12.80 -12.43 -3.32
N ASN A 118 -12.96 -13.37 -4.24
CA ASN A 118 -12.20 -14.63 -4.27
C ASN A 118 -10.72 -14.43 -4.68
N ASP A 119 -10.41 -13.42 -5.49
CA ASP A 119 -9.04 -13.14 -5.93
C ASP A 119 -8.18 -12.59 -4.79
N VAL A 120 -8.77 -11.80 -3.91
CA VAL A 120 -8.08 -11.18 -2.75
C VAL A 120 -7.90 -12.18 -1.60
N SER A 121 -8.93 -12.97 -1.30
CA SER A 121 -8.92 -13.93 -0.19
C SER A 121 -7.92 -15.08 -0.38
N SER A 122 -7.61 -15.45 -1.62
CA SER A 122 -6.62 -16.48 -1.94
C SER A 122 -5.16 -16.05 -1.71
N MET A 123 -4.91 -14.75 -1.47
CA MET A 123 -3.55 -14.21 -1.22
C MET A 123 -3.12 -14.24 0.26
N GLY A 124 -4.03 -14.65 1.15
CA GLY A 124 -3.75 -14.77 2.58
C GLY A 124 -2.92 -15.99 2.95
N GLY A 125 -1.83 -15.79 3.69
CA GLY A 125 -1.18 -16.87 4.43
C GLY A 125 -2.06 -17.38 5.59
N PRO A 126 -1.84 -18.61 6.08
CA PRO A 126 -2.63 -19.16 7.18
C PRO A 126 -2.56 -18.24 8.41
N GLY A 127 -3.73 -17.74 8.86
CA GLY A 127 -3.88 -16.91 10.06
C GLY A 127 -4.03 -15.40 9.82
N GLN A 128 -4.09 -14.92 8.57
CA GLN A 128 -4.36 -13.51 8.28
C GLN A 128 -5.85 -13.25 8.00
N ASN A 129 -6.47 -12.32 8.75
CA ASN A 129 -7.84 -11.86 8.50
C ASN A 129 -7.80 -10.62 7.60
N PHE A 130 -8.32 -10.75 6.37
CA PHE A 130 -8.55 -9.63 5.46
C PHE A 130 -9.92 -9.03 5.75
N ASN A 131 -9.97 -7.74 6.10
CA ASN A 131 -11.22 -7.04 6.33
C ASN A 131 -11.33 -5.89 5.31
N GLN A 132 -12.35 -5.91 4.46
CA GLN A 132 -12.64 -4.84 3.50
C GLN A 132 -13.62 -3.83 4.13
N SER A 133 -13.22 -2.56 4.21
CA SER A 133 -14.06 -1.35 4.42
C SER A 133 -13.15 -0.18 4.02
N TRP A 134 -13.45 0.71 3.08
CA TRP A 134 -14.67 1.45 2.73
C TRP A 134 -14.71 1.77 1.24
#